data_AF-A0A3C0C430-F1
#
_entry.id   AF-A0A3C0C430-F1
#
_cell.length_a   1.000
_cell.length_b   1.000
_cell.length_c   1.000
_cell.angle_alpha   90.00
_cell.angle_beta   90.00
_cell.angle_gamma   90.00
#
_symmetry.space_group_name_H-M   'P 1'
#
loop_
_entity.id
_entity.type
_entity.pdbx_description
1 polymer ?
#
loop_
_entity_poly.entity_id
_entity_poly.type
_entity_poly.pdbx_seq_one_letter_code
_entity_poly.pdbx_strand_id
1 'polypeptide(L)' 'MLTVGLTGDVGAGKSTLARVWEEMGATVIDADRVARDMWKDPDVQRKAAERWGSDFFDGDQKSVNAKIAAKIFSE' A
#
# COMPACT_ATOMS: atom_id res chain seq x y z
N MET A 1 3.82 18.92 15.97
CA MET A 1 3.83 17.49 16.32
C MET A 1 5.14 16.90 15.82
N LEU A 2 5.82 16.06 16.59
CA LEU A 2 7.03 15.37 16.14
C LEU A 2 6.63 14.24 15.18
N THR A 3 7.32 14.11 14.05
CA THR A 3 7.11 13.04 13.07
C THR A 3 8.40 12.25 12.92
N VAL A 4 8.31 10.93 13.03
CA VAL A 4 9.45 10.01 12.98
C VAL A 4 9.18 8.96 11.90
N GLY A 5 10.15 8.76 10.99
CA GLY A 5 10.09 7.70 9.99
C GLY A 5 10.69 6.40 10.51
N LEU A 6 9.93 5.31 10.48
CA LEU A 6 10.41 3.97 10.80
C LEU A 6 10.66 3.18 9.50
N THR A 7 11.88 2.72 9.30
CA THR A 7 12.30 1.95 8.12
C THR A 7 13.21 0.79 8.51
N GLY A 8 13.59 -0.04 7.54
CA GLY A 8 14.38 -1.27 7.72
C GLY A 8 13.94 -2.38 6.76
N ASP A 9 14.75 -3.42 6.64
CA ASP A 9 14.50 -4.51 5.70
C ASP A 9 13.27 -5.37 6.06
N VAL A 10 12.84 -6.20 5.11
CA VAL A 10 11.82 -7.23 5.34
C VAL A 10 12.31 -8.17 6.45
N GLY A 11 11.48 -8.39 7.47
CA GLY A 11 11.85 -9.20 8.64
C GLY A 11 12.60 -8.46 9.76
N ALA A 12 12.95 -7.18 9.59
CA ALA A 12 13.68 -6.39 10.60
C ALA A 12 12.87 -6.03 11.87
N GLY A 13 11.63 -6.53 12.02
CA GLY A 13 10.80 -6.26 13.21
C GLY A 13 10.12 -4.89 13.25
N LYS A 14 10.05 -4.15 12.14
CA LYS A 14 9.41 -2.82 12.06
C LYS A 14 7.98 -2.81 12.62
N SER A 15 7.16 -3.79 12.23
CA SER A 15 5.77 -3.89 12.69
C SER A 15 5.69 -4.13 14.21
N THR A 16 6.67 -4.84 14.78
CA THR A 16 6.78 -5.03 16.24
C THR A 16 7.09 -3.71 16.94
N LEU A 17 8.08 -2.96 16.45
CA LEU A 17 8.44 -1.67 17.03
C LEU A 17 7.30 -0.64 16.88
N ALA A 18 6.64 -0.59 15.72
CA ALA A 18 5.49 0.26 15.48
C ALA A 18 4.38 0.00 16.50
N ARG A 19 4.05 -1.27 16.77
CA ARG A 19 3.07 -1.66 17.79
C ARG A 19 3.47 -1.21 19.20
N VAL A 20 4.74 -1.36 19.57
CA VAL A 20 5.25 -0.88 20.86
C VAL A 20 5.06 0.65 20.97
N TRP A 21 5.34 1.40 19.90
CA TRP A 21 5.10 2.84 19.89
C TRP A 21 3.61 3.19 20.02
N GLU A 22 2.70 2.46 19.36
CA GLU A 22 1.25 2.64 19.56
C GLU A 22 0.84 2.40 21.01
N GLU A 23 1.33 1.31 21.63
CA GLU A 23 1.07 0.98 23.04
C GLU A 23 1.61 2.07 24.00
N MET A 24 2.66 2.79 23.59
CA MET A 24 3.20 3.96 24.32
C MET A 24 2.48 5.28 24.02
N GLY A 25 1.42 5.26 23.20
CA GLY A 25 0.58 6.42 22.89
C GLY A 25 0.95 7.16 21.61
N ALA A 26 1.87 6.64 20.79
CA ALA A 26 2.14 7.21 19.48
C ALA A 26 0.99 6.91 18.51
N THR A 27 0.67 7.88 17.64
CA THR A 27 -0.15 7.60 16.46
C THR A 27 0.75 7.01 15.38
N VAL A 28 0.49 5.76 14.97
CA VAL A 28 1.23 5.12 13.87
C VAL A 28 0.47 5.23 12.56
N ILE A 29 1.20 5.62 11.53
CA ILE A 29 0.75 5.63 10.14
C ILE A 29 1.54 4.56 9.39
N ASP A 30 0.86 3.47 9.06
CA ASP A 30 1.42 2.38 8.24
C ASP A 30 1.27 2.74 6.74
N ALA A 31 2.40 3.01 6.09
CA ALA A 31 2.45 3.37 4.67
C ALA A 31 1.99 2.23 3.75
N ASP A 32 2.29 0.96 4.08
CA ASP A 32 1.88 -0.20 3.28
C ASP A 32 0.37 -0.41 3.36
N ARG A 33 -0.23 -0.16 4.53
CA ARG A 33 -1.69 -0.15 4.68
C ARG A 33 -2.32 0.97 3.87
N VAL A 34 -1.81 2.19 3.99
CA VAL A 34 -2.33 3.35 3.25
C VAL A 34 -2.27 3.10 1.73
N ALA A 35 -1.14 2.61 1.22
CA ALA A 35 -0.98 2.31 -0.21
C ALA A 35 -1.97 1.23 -0.69
N ARG A 36 -2.21 0.19 0.11
CA ARG A 36 -3.22 -0.84 -0.21
C ARG A 36 -4.64 -0.29 -0.22
N ASP A 37 -4.98 0.56 0.74
CA ASP A 37 -6.31 1.17 0.82
C ASP A 37 -6.57 2.16 -0.31
N MET A 38 -5.53 2.86 -0.79
CA MET A 38 -5.65 3.75 -1.95
C MET A 38 -6.10 3.04 -3.22
N TRP A 39 -5.87 1.73 -3.38
CA TRP A 39 -6.39 0.98 -4.52
C TRP A 39 -7.92 0.81 -4.52
N LYS A 40 -8.60 1.12 -3.41
CA LYS A 40 -10.07 1.13 -3.33
C LYS A 40 -10.67 2.48 -3.77
N ASP A 41 -9.84 3.52 -3.90
CA ASP A 41 -10.29 4.85 -4.31
C ASP A 41 -10.62 4.85 -5.81
N PRO A 42 -11.87 5.19 -6.20
CA PRO A 42 -12.29 5.23 -7.61
C PRO A 42 -11.44 6.16 -8.48
N ASP A 43 -10.94 7.27 -7.94
CA ASP A 43 -10.09 8.21 -8.70
C ASP A 43 -8.70 7.62 -8.94
N VAL A 44 -8.16 6.85 -7.99
CA VAL A 44 -6.90 6.12 -8.17
C VAL A 44 -7.08 5.03 -9.22
N GLN A 45 -8.18 4.27 -9.16
CA GLN A 45 -8.50 3.25 -10.16
C GLN A 45 -8.68 3.85 -11.55
N ARG A 46 -9.41 4.96 -11.67
CA ARG A 46 -9.61 5.66 -12.95
C ARG A 46 -8.28 6.10 -13.55
N LYS A 47 -7.41 6.77 -12.78
CA LYS A 47 -6.09 7.20 -13.25
C LYS A 47 -5.20 6.02 -13.66
N ALA A 48 -5.27 4.92 -12.93
CA ALA A 48 -4.55 3.70 -13.28
C ALA A 48 -5.09 3.08 -14.59
N ALA A 49 -6.41 3.08 -14.80
CA ALA A 49 -7.03 2.63 -16.04
C ALA A 49 -6.67 3.51 -17.24
N GLU A 50 -6.64 4.84 -17.06
CA GLU A 50 -6.15 5.79 -18.07
C GLU A 50 -4.70 5.51 -18.49
N ARG A 51 -3.86 5.08 -17.53
CA ARG A 51 -2.44 4.79 -17.78
C ARG A 51 -2.19 3.40 -18.37
N TRP A 52 -2.93 2.39 -17.92
CA TRP A 52 -2.62 0.98 -18.21
C TRP A 52 -3.64 0.26 -19.08
N GLY A 53 -4.79 0.89 -19.39
CA GLY A 53 -5.87 0.33 -20.18
C GLY A 53 -7.21 0.35 -19.42
N SER A 54 -8.30 0.64 -20.14
CA SER A 54 -9.65 0.72 -19.54
C SER A 54 -10.15 -0.62 -18.99
N ASP A 55 -9.64 -1.73 -19.50
CA ASP A 55 -9.94 -3.11 -19.10
C ASP A 55 -9.06 -3.62 -17.94
N PHE A 56 -8.18 -2.75 -17.41
CA PHE A 56 -7.20 -3.15 -16.41
C PHE A 56 -7.84 -3.69 -15.13
N PHE A 57 -8.94 -3.05 -14.69
CA PHE A 57 -9.69 -3.43 -13.49
C PHE A 57 -10.79 -4.46 -13.73
N ASP A 58 -10.89 -5.02 -14.95
CA ASP A 58 -11.84 -6.09 -15.22
C ASP A 58 -11.39 -7.40 -14.56
N GLY A 59 -12.34 -8.07 -13.90
CA GLY A 59 -12.14 -9.37 -13.23
C GLY A 59 -12.42 -9.34 -11.73
N ASP A 60 -12.03 -10.40 -11.03
CA ASP A 60 -12.11 -10.46 -9.58
C ASP A 60 -10.95 -9.69 -8.92
N GLN A 61 -11.07 -9.40 -7.63
CA GLN A 61 -10.05 -8.67 -6.88
C GLN A 61 -8.67 -9.36 -6.96
N LYS A 62 -8.63 -10.69 -7.03
CA LYS A 62 -7.39 -11.46 -7.09
C LYS A 62 -6.66 -11.24 -8.42
N SER A 63 -7.38 -11.29 -9.54
CA SER A 63 -6.87 -10.99 -10.87
C SER A 63 -6.34 -9.56 -10.97
N VAL A 64 -7.12 -8.59 -10.49
CA VAL A 64 -6.72 -7.18 -10.46
C VAL A 64 -5.44 -6.98 -9.65
N ASN A 65 -5.35 -7.57 -8.45
CA ASN A 65 -4.14 -7.48 -7.61
C ASN A 65 -2.91 -8.09 -8.31
N ALA A 66 -3.08 -9.21 -9.03
CA ALA A 66 -2.00 -9.83 -9.80
C ALA A 66 -1.55 -8.93 -10.97
N LYS A 67 -2.48 -8.30 -11.69
CA LYS A 67 -2.18 -7.33 -12.75
C LYS A 67 -1.41 -6.13 -12.21
N ILE A 68 -1.82 -5.57 -11.06
CA ILE A 68 -1.12 -4.47 -10.37
C ILE A 68 0.32 -4.88 -10.02
N ALA A 69 0.49 -6.03 -9.36
CA ALA A 69 1.81 -6.52 -8.99
C ALA A 69 2.71 -6.72 -10.23
N ALA A 70 2.18 -7.31 -11.30
CA ALA A 70 2.92 -7.48 -12.55
C ALA A 70 3.39 -6.15 -13.17
N LYS A 71 2.62 -5.07 -13.03
CA LYS A 71 3.02 -3.73 -13.52
C LYS A 71 4.01 -3.01 -12.61
N ILE A 72 3.94 -3.23 -11.30
CA ILE A 72 4.82 -2.55 -10.33
C ILE A 72 6.18 -3.24 -10.22
N PHE A 73 6.21 -4.56 -10.33
CA PHE A 73 7.41 -5.37 -10.20
C PHE A 73 7.99 -5.84 -11.55
N SER A 74 7.43 -5.40 -12.68
CA SER A 74 8.12 -5.49 -13.97
C SER A 74 9.20 -4.41 -14.03
N GLU A 75 10.43 -4.80 -14.36
CA GLU A 75 11.62 -3.92 -14.45
C GLU A 75 11.37 -2.55 -15.09
#